data_AF-A0A109XYI8-F1
#
_entry.id   AF-A0A109XYI8-F1
#
_cell.length_a   1.000
_cell.length_b   1.000
_cell.length_c   1.000
_cell.angle_alpha   90.00
_cell.angle_beta   90.00
_cell.angle_gamma   90.00
#
_symmetry.space_group_name_H-M   'P 1'
#
loop_
_entity.id
_entity.type
_entity.pdbx_description
1 polymer ?
#
loop_
_entity_poly.entity_id
_entity_poly.type
_entity_poly.pdbx_seq_one_letter_code
_entity_poly.pdbx_strand_id
1 'polypeptide(L)' 'MVELGYDVKNDAQIRQWRIRYKGRLPSPENCMGLELASGGLMRRRDLRPEDYWLTWPELAEEVRAA' A
#
# COMPACT_ATOMS: atom_id res chain seq x y z
N MET A 1 -10.58 -0.41 15.60
CA MET A 1 -10.65 -0.94 14.23
C MET A 1 -11.04 0.20 13.33
N VAL A 2 -10.07 0.76 12.63
CA VAL A 2 -10.33 1.71 11.55
C VAL A 2 -11.13 0.96 10.48
N GLU A 3 -12.34 1.43 10.20
CA GLU A 3 -13.15 0.90 9.12
C GLU A 3 -12.59 1.44 7.80
N LEU A 4 -11.96 0.57 7.01
CA LEU A 4 -11.33 0.93 5.73
C LEU A 4 -12.08 0.39 4.50
N GLY A 5 -13.18 -0.34 4.70
CA GLY A 5 -13.91 -0.99 3.61
C GLY A 5 -13.20 -2.23 3.02
N TYR A 6 -12.14 -2.72 3.67
CA TYR A 6 -11.47 -3.98 3.35
C TYR A 6 -10.92 -4.64 4.64
N ASP A 7 -10.58 -5.94 4.57
CA ASP A 7 -10.15 -6.70 5.75
C ASP A 7 -8.74 -6.31 6.23
N VAL A 8 -8.65 -5.86 7.48
CA VAL A 8 -7.41 -5.58 8.20
C VAL A 8 -7.55 -6.14 9.60
N LYS A 9 -6.54 -6.90 10.06
CA LYS A 9 -6.63 -7.65 11.32
C LYS A 9 -6.88 -6.75 12.53
N ASN A 10 -6.20 -5.61 12.62
CA ASN A 10 -6.36 -4.60 13.67
C ASN A 10 -5.57 -3.31 13.37
N ASP A 11 -5.79 -2.28 14.19
CA ASP A 11 -5.13 -0.97 14.09
C ASP A 11 -3.61 -1.04 14.31
N ALA A 12 -3.13 -2.05 15.05
CA ALA A 12 -1.70 -2.22 15.27
C ALA A 12 -0.98 -2.64 13.98
N GLN A 13 -1.63 -3.40 13.10
CA GLN A 13 -1.09 -3.76 11.79
C GLN A 13 -0.86 -2.51 10.92
N ILE A 14 -1.84 -1.59 10.90
CA ILE A 14 -1.72 -0.31 10.16
C ILE A 14 -0.58 0.53 10.74
N ARG A 15 -0.48 0.63 12.07
CA ARG A 15 0.61 1.34 12.74
C ARG A 15 1.98 0.78 12.38
N GLN A 16 2.12 -0.55 12.34
CA GLN A 16 3.37 -1.21 11.95
C GLN A 16 3.79 -0.85 10.52
N TRP A 17 2.85 -0.83 9.56
CA TRP A 17 3.14 -0.42 8.19
C TRP A 17 3.55 1.03 8.07
N ARG A 18 2.84 1.93 8.79
CA ARG A 18 3.09 3.37 8.78
C ARG A 18 4.51 3.71 9.25
N ILE A 19 5.02 3.02 10.26
CA ILE A 19 6.38 3.25 10.80
C ILE A 19 7.44 2.29 10.25
N ARG A 20 7.09 1.45 9.25
CA ARG A 20 7.97 0.41 8.72
C ARG A 20 8.58 -0.48 9.81
N TYR A 21 7.79 -0.86 10.81
CA TYR A 21 8.28 -1.62 11.97
C TYR A 21 8.96 -2.92 11.52
N LYS A 22 10.28 -3.03 11.75
CA LYS A 22 11.10 -4.16 11.29
C LYS A 22 10.99 -4.42 9.78
N GLY A 23 10.91 -3.37 8.96
CA GLY A 23 10.80 -3.48 7.51
C GLY A 23 9.44 -4.00 7.02
N ARG A 24 8.41 -4.03 7.87
CA ARG A 24 7.09 -4.50 7.47
C ARG A 24 6.46 -3.58 6.43
N LEU A 25 6.02 -4.20 5.33
CA LEU A 25 5.23 -3.60 4.28
C LEU A 25 3.83 -4.22 4.25
N PRO A 26 2.81 -3.47 3.79
CA PRO A 26 1.52 -4.05 3.46
C PRO A 26 1.65 -5.06 2.31
N SER A 27 0.81 -6.12 2.33
CA SER A 27 0.69 -7.02 1.19
C SER A 27 0.08 -6.28 -0.02
N PRO A 28 0.20 -6.82 -1.25
CA PRO A 28 -0.41 -6.22 -2.43
C PRO A 28 -1.90 -5.84 -2.26
N GLU A 29 -2.69 -6.74 -1.66
CA GLU A 29 -4.12 -6.54 -1.39
C GLU A 29 -4.34 -5.41 -0.38
N ASN A 30 -3.53 -5.36 0.67
CA ASN A 30 -3.58 -4.28 1.65
C ASN A 30 -3.16 -2.93 1.05
N CYS A 31 -2.21 -2.92 0.11
CA CYS A 31 -1.86 -1.70 -0.59
C CYS A 31 -3.02 -1.18 -1.44
N MET A 32 -3.72 -2.06 -2.17
CA MET A 32 -4.95 -1.69 -2.91
C MET A 32 -6.02 -1.16 -1.96
N GLY A 33 -6.27 -1.85 -0.85
CA GLY A 33 -7.25 -1.44 0.14
C GLY A 33 -6.96 -0.06 0.73
N LEU A 34 -5.70 0.20 1.10
CA LEU A 34 -5.26 1.52 1.59
C LEU A 34 -5.41 2.62 0.53
N GLU A 35 -5.09 2.32 -0.73
CA GLU A 35 -5.25 3.26 -1.85
C GLU A 35 -6.72 3.66 -2.05
N LEU A 36 -7.62 2.68 -2.08
CA LEU A 36 -9.07 2.92 -2.20
C LEU A 36 -9.62 3.66 -0.99
N ALA A 37 -9.28 3.22 0.23
CA ALA A 37 -9.75 3.83 1.47
C ALA A 37 -9.26 5.28 1.64
N SER A 38 -8.08 5.60 1.09
CA SER A 38 -7.51 6.95 1.11
C SER A 38 -7.95 7.82 -0.06
N GLY A 39 -8.79 7.32 -0.98
CA GLY A 39 -9.20 8.05 -2.18
C GLY A 39 -8.02 8.41 -3.09
N GLY A 40 -6.97 7.58 -3.12
CA GLY A 40 -5.77 7.80 -3.92
C GLY A 40 -4.74 8.76 -3.31
N LEU A 41 -4.95 9.25 -2.08
CA LEU A 41 -3.94 10.06 -1.37
C LEU A 41 -2.66 9.25 -1.06
N MET A 42 -2.81 7.95 -0.85
CA MET A 42 -1.70 7.01 -0.74
C MET A 42 -1.78 6.00 -1.87
N ARG A 43 -0.81 5.98 -2.79
CA ARG A 43 -0.80 5.00 -3.87
C ARG A 43 -0.03 3.75 -3.46
N ARG A 44 -0.38 2.61 -4.07
CA ARG A 44 0.33 1.32 -3.93
C ARG A 44 1.84 1.44 -4.14
N ARG A 45 2.27 2.26 -5.09
CA ARG A 45 3.69 2.53 -5.36
C ARG A 45 4.39 3.30 -4.24
N ASP A 46 3.68 4.20 -3.55
CA ASP A 46 4.20 4.95 -2.40
C ASP A 46 4.33 4.05 -1.17
N LEU A 47 3.43 3.05 -1.08
CA LEU A 47 3.44 2.03 -0.03
C LEU A 47 4.55 1.00 -0.19
N ARG A 48 5.04 0.77 -1.41
CA ARG A 48 6.07 -0.23 -1.75
C ARG A 48 7.11 0.35 -2.72
N PRO A 49 7.82 1.43 -2.36
CA PRO A 49 8.65 2.18 -3.30
C PRO A 49 9.86 1.39 -3.83
N GLU A 50 10.27 0.33 -3.13
CA GLU A 50 11.46 -0.47 -3.45
C GLU A 50 11.14 -1.69 -4.32
N ASP A 51 9.87 -2.07 -4.48
CA ASP A 51 9.51 -3.31 -5.18
C ASP A 51 8.13 -3.30 -5.87
N TYR A 52 7.44 -2.15 -5.93
CA TYR A 52 6.10 -2.09 -6.54
C TYR A 52 6.09 -2.60 -7.98
N TRP A 53 7.13 -2.33 -8.78
CA TRP A 53 7.23 -2.76 -10.18
C TRP A 53 7.31 -4.28 -10.37
N LEU A 54 7.70 -5.02 -9.33
CA LEU A 54 7.67 -6.49 -9.36
C LEU A 54 6.25 -7.04 -9.19
N THR A 55 5.38 -6.29 -8.52
CA THR A 55 3.99 -6.68 -8.24
C THR A 55 3.01 -6.09 -9.25
N TRP A 56 3.22 -4.83 -9.64
CA TRP A 56 2.40 -4.04 -10.56
C TRP A 56 3.30 -3.40 -11.62
N PRO A 57 3.79 -4.19 -12.60
CA PRO A 57 4.67 -3.67 -13.65
C PRO A 57 4.02 -2.54 -14.46
N GLU A 58 2.69 -2.56 -14.61
CA GLU A 58 1.92 -1.52 -15.30
C GLU A 58 2.12 -0.13 -14.68
N LEU A 59 2.28 -0.03 -13.35
CA LEU A 59 2.51 1.24 -12.68
C LEU A 59 3.92 1.79 -12.95
N ALA A 60 4.90 0.93 -13.24
CA ALA A 60 6.24 1.35 -13.61
C ALA A 60 6.26 1.90 -15.04
N GLU A 61 5.48 1.32 -15.94
CA GLU A 61 5.29 1.83 -17.31
C GLU A 61 4.59 3.19 -17.31
N GLU A 62 3.56 3.39 -16.48
CA GLU A 62 2.91 4.70 -16.30
C GLU A 62 3.90 5.78 -15.84
N VAL A 63 4.81 5.46 -14.92
CA VAL A 63 5.83 6.41 -14.44
C VAL A 63 6.83 6.77 -15.54
N ARG A 64 7.17 5.83 -16.43
CA ARG A 64 8.08 6.08 -17.56
C ARG A 64 7.44 6.89 -18.68
N ALA A 65 6.11 6.76 -18.84
CA ALA A 65 5.34 7.43 -19.88
C ALA A 65 4.92 8.87 -19.50
N ALA A 66 4.95 9.21 -18.20
CA ALA A 66 4.61 10.53 -17.67
C ALA A 66 5.81 11.47 -17.64
#